data_AF-A0A2K8ZAM2-F1
#
_entry.id   AF-A0A2K8ZAM2-F1
#
_cell.length_a   1.000
_cell.length_b   1.000
_cell.length_c   1.000
_cell.angle_alpha   90.00
_cell.angle_beta   90.00
_cell.angle_gamma   90.00
#
_symmetry.space_group_name_H-M   'P 1'
#
loop_
_entity.id
_entity.type
_entity.pdbx_description
1 polymer ?
#
loop_
_entity_poly.entity_id
_entity_poly.type
_entity_poly.pdbx_seq_one_letter_code
_entity_poly.pdbx_strand_id
1 'polypeptide(L)' 'MSLKVDEMWFYVGNKKRPRWLWWVEDAGTGEIIAFVFGRRTHQTFRYLLSLLERAKIEVIRWITDSW' A
#
# COMPACT_ATOMS: atom_id res chain seq x y z
N MET A 1 -10.54 8.48 -10.16
CA MET A 1 -9.18 8.06 -9.79
C MET A 1 -9.20 6.57 -9.51
N SER A 2 -8.48 5.78 -10.29
CA SER A 2 -8.39 4.33 -10.10
C SER A 2 -7.12 4.07 -9.31
N LEU A 3 -7.24 3.49 -8.12
CA LEU A 3 -6.09 3.28 -7.26
C LEU A 3 -5.69 1.81 -7.25
N LYS A 4 -4.40 1.57 -7.42
CA LYS A 4 -3.79 0.25 -7.26
C LYS A 4 -3.15 0.18 -5.89
N VAL A 5 -3.34 -0.95 -5.22
CA VAL A 5 -2.63 -1.27 -3.98
C VAL A 5 -1.73 -2.43 -4.27
N ASP A 6 -0.48 -2.33 -3.85
CA ASP A 6 0.49 -3.39 -4.01
C ASP A 6 1.32 -3.57 -2.72
N GLU A 7 1.93 -4.74 -2.59
CA GLU A 7 2.78 -5.13 -1.48
C GLU A 7 4.15 -5.63 -1.98
N MET A 8 5.23 -5.14 -1.38
CA MET A 8 6.57 -5.60 -1.71
C MET A 8 7.34 -6.01 -0.46
N TRP A 9 7.99 -7.15 -0.59
CA TRP A 9 8.87 -7.71 0.43
C TRP A 9 10.32 -7.27 0.20
N PHE A 10 10.94 -6.67 1.22
CA PHE A 10 12.36 -6.30 1.21
C PHE A 10 13.16 -7.18 2.18
N TYR A 11 14.28 -7.71 1.66
CA TYR A 11 15.30 -8.35 2.48
C TYR A 11 16.22 -7.30 3.11
N VAL A 12 16.25 -7.22 4.43
CA VAL A 12 17.05 -6.26 5.19
C VAL A 12 18.11 -6.94 6.06
N GLY A 13 18.91 -7.84 5.47
CA GLY A 13 20.00 -8.54 6.16
C GLY A 13 19.56 -9.61 7.16
N ASN A 14 18.25 -9.71 7.46
CA ASN A 14 17.69 -10.75 8.33
C ASN A 14 16.34 -11.25 7.82
N LYS A 15 16.29 -12.52 7.36
CA LYS A 15 15.06 -13.15 6.84
C LYS A 15 13.94 -13.28 7.90
N LYS A 16 14.27 -13.27 9.20
CA LYS A 16 13.29 -13.34 10.30
C LYS A 16 12.63 -11.99 10.60
N ARG A 17 13.18 -10.88 10.09
CA ARG A 17 12.63 -9.52 10.26
C ARG A 17 12.44 -8.84 8.90
N PRO A 18 11.61 -9.42 8.03
CA PRO A 18 11.35 -8.80 6.75
C PRO A 18 10.65 -7.45 6.91
N ARG A 19 10.87 -6.55 5.94
CA ARG A 19 10.13 -5.31 5.83
C ARG A 19 9.15 -5.44 4.68
N TRP A 20 7.89 -5.14 4.95
CA TRP A 20 6.85 -5.05 3.93
C TRP A 20 6.57 -3.59 3.65
N LEU A 21 6.62 -3.22 2.38
CA LEU A 21 6.11 -1.96 1.89
C LEU A 21 4.71 -2.21 1.35
N TRP A 22 3.76 -1.44 1.82
CA TRP A 22 2.46 -1.31 1.20
C TRP A 22 2.37 0.07 0.59
N TRP A 23 1.95 0.18 -0.66
CA TRP A 23 1.72 1.48 -1.27
C TRP A 23 0.43 1.50 -2.06
N VAL A 24 -0.03 2.73 -2.29
CA VAL A 24 -1.12 3.03 -3.19
C VAL A 24 -0.58 3.92 -4.28
N GLU A 25 -0.81 3.52 -5.53
CA GLU A 25 -0.47 4.29 -6.72
C GLU A 25 -1.72 4.64 -7.52
N ASP A 26 -1.69 5.78 -8.20
CA ASP A 26 -2.69 6.09 -9.19
C ASP A 26 -2.47 5.26 -10.46
N ALA A 27 -3.48 4.51 -10.89
CA ALA A 27 -3.35 3.59 -12.02
C ALA A 27 -3.21 4.31 -13.38
N GLY A 28 -3.58 5.59 -13.47
CA GLY A 28 -3.52 6.36 -14.70
C GLY A 28 -2.19 7.07 -14.90
N THR A 29 -1.62 7.62 -13.83
CA THR A 29 -0.38 8.40 -13.83
C THR A 29 0.84 7.62 -13.35
N GLY A 30 0.63 6.57 -12.54
CA GLY A 30 1.69 5.81 -11.88
C GLY A 30 2.28 6.52 -10.66
N GLU A 31 1.70 7.63 -10.20
CA GLU A 31 2.21 8.35 -9.03
C GLU A 31 1.89 7.62 -7.72
N ILE A 32 2.87 7.57 -6.81
CA ILE A 32 2.67 7.03 -5.47
C ILE A 32 1.96 8.06 -4.62
N ILE A 33 0.76 7.70 -4.17
CA ILE A 33 -0.11 8.57 -3.37
C ILE A 33 0.20 8.44 -1.89
N ALA A 34 0.36 7.19 -1.42
CA ALA A 34 0.61 6.89 -0.02
C ALA A 34 1.39 5.59 0.09
N PHE A 35 2.23 5.49 1.12
CA PHE A 35 2.94 4.25 1.42
C PHE A 35 3.14 4.09 2.93
N VAL A 36 3.28 2.85 3.37
CA VAL A 36 3.60 2.50 4.75
C VAL A 36 4.53 1.29 4.79
N PHE A 37 5.53 1.37 5.67
CA PHE A 37 6.35 0.22 6.02
C PHE A 37 5.77 -0.49 7.24
N GLY A 38 5.69 -1.82 7.19
CA GLY A 38 5.18 -2.61 8.30
C GLY A 38 5.39 -4.10 8.13
N ARG A 39 4.62 -4.87 8.90
CA ARG A 39 4.44 -6.31 8.68
C ARG A 39 3.29 -6.52 7.70
N ARG A 40 3.26 -7.66 6.98
CA ARG A 40 2.10 -8.09 6.18
C ARG A 40 0.92 -8.46 7.09
N THR A 41 0.17 -7.46 7.52
CA THR A 41 -0.98 -7.63 8.42
C THR A 41 -2.10 -6.69 8.02
N HIS A 42 -3.35 -7.08 8.27
CA HIS A 42 -4.51 -6.21 8.06
C HIS A 42 -4.42 -4.88 8.83
N GLN A 43 -3.70 -4.83 9.96
CA GLN A 43 -3.51 -3.58 10.69
C GLN A 43 -2.70 -2.56 9.90
N THR A 44 -1.60 -2.99 9.28
CA THR A 44 -0.78 -2.14 8.39
C THR A 44 -1.61 -1.63 7.22
N PHE A 45 -2.43 -2.50 6.62
CA PHE A 45 -3.30 -2.11 5.51
C PHE A 45 -4.39 -1.09 5.93
N ARG A 46 -5.06 -1.29 7.07
CA ARG A 46 -6.01 -0.30 7.61
C ARG A 46 -5.36 1.03 7.92
N TYR A 47 -4.11 1.03 8.37
CA TYR A 47 -3.35 2.26 8.58
C TYR A 47 -3.12 3.02 7.27
N LEU A 48 -2.80 2.30 6.18
CA LEU A 48 -2.70 2.89 4.85
C LEU A 48 -4.04 3.50 4.38
N LEU A 49 -5.15 2.80 4.57
CA LEU A 49 -6.48 3.35 4.28
C LEU A 49 -6.79 4.62 5.09
N SER A 50 -6.40 4.64 6.36
CA SER A 50 -6.55 5.81 7.24
C SER A 50 -5.68 6.98 6.80
N LEU A 51 -4.55 6.74 6.11
CA LEU A 51 -3.76 7.82 5.51
C LEU A 51 -4.48 8.44 4.31
N LEU A 52 -5.10 7.62 3.46
CA LEU A 52 -5.88 8.10 2.32
C LEU A 52 -7.10 8.90 2.76
N GLU A 53 -7.82 8.43 3.77
CA GLU A 53 -8.96 9.16 4.35
C GLU A 53 -8.52 10.51 4.93
N ARG A 54 -7.41 10.54 5.69
CA ARG A 54 -6.84 11.80 6.21
C ARG A 54 -6.37 12.74 5.12
N ALA A 55 -5.88 12.21 4.01
CA ALA A 55 -5.50 12.98 2.84
C ALA A 55 -6.71 13.40 1.97
N LYS A 56 -7.94 13.03 2.36
CA LYS A 56 -9.19 13.30 1.62
C LYS A 56 -9.17 12.78 0.18
N ILE A 57 -8.56 11.61 -0.01
CA ILE A 57 -8.44 10.99 -1.33
C ILE A 57 -9.62 10.05 -1.53
N GLU A 58 -10.48 10.39 -2.49
CA GLU A 58 -11.62 9.56 -2.86
C GLU A 58 -11.16 8.35 -3.67
N VAL A 59 -11.33 7.17 -3.08
CA VAL A 59 -11.02 5.92 -3.77
C VAL A 59 -12.26 5.45 -4.53
N ILE A 60 -12.24 5.61 -5.85
CA ILE A 60 -13.39 5.25 -6.70
C ILE A 60 -13.39 3.75 -7.04
N ARG A 61 -12.19 3.17 -7.18
CA ARG A 61 -12.02 1.76 -7.52
C ARG A 61 -10.67 1.26 -7.01
N TRP A 62 -10.70 0.12 -6.34
CA TRP A 62 -9.52 -0.66 -6.01
C TRP A 62 -9.19 -1.62 -7.14
N ILE A 63 -7.95 -1.58 -7.60
CA ILE A 63 -7.39 -2.59 -8.49
C ILE A 63 -6.42 -3.41 -7.64
N THR A 64 -6.82 -4.64 -7.34
CA THR A 64 -5.98 -5.62 -6.65
C THR A 64 -5.65 -6.72 -7.63
N ASP A 65 -4.40 -7.18 -7.64
CA ASP A 65 -4.04 -8.39 -8.35
C ASP A 65 -4.66 -9.59 -7.62
N SER A 66 -5.40 -10.40 -8.35
CA SER A 66 -5.92 -11.68 -7.87
C SER A 66 -4.81 -12.73 -8.01
N TRP A 67 -4.01 -12.90 -6.95
CA TRP A 67 -3.17 -14.08 -6.77
C TRP A 67 -3.99 -15.32 -6.40
#